data_AF-A0A7L1JXR0-F1
#
_entry.id   AF-A0A7L1JXR0-F1
#
_cell.length_a   1.000
_cell.length_b   1.000
_cell.length_c   1.000
_cell.angle_alpha   90.00
_cell.angle_beta   90.00
_cell.angle_gamma   90.00
#
_symmetry.space_group_name_H-M   'P 1'
#
loop_
_entity.id
_entity.type
_entity.pdbx_description
1 polymer ?
#
loop_
_entity_poly.entity_id
_entity_poly.type
_entity_poly.pdbx_seq_one_letter_code
_entity_poly.pdbx_strand_id
1 'polypeptide(L)'
;MELLRKWLGHPEDIYNLLRFKMGGYRAVMPRMDPVSGAGGSGCNAYPNPSRAVWEVVGMIVFFSPPRHAVCIFYLVLRALDTIEDDMSISLEVKVPMLHEFHSYLYQPEWKYMESKEKDRQVLEDFPTISMEFRNLSKVYQEVISDICHKMGIGMAEFLEKKVDSQHEWDKYCHYVAGLVGIGLSRLFSASELEDPIIGQDTELANSMGLFLQKTNIIRDYLEDQLEGREFWPREV
;
A
#
# COMPACT_ATOMS: atom_id res chain seq x y z
N MET A 1 4.80 37.06 -5.93
CA MET A 1 4.95 36.68 -7.35
C MET A 1 5.35 35.20 -7.52
N GLU A 2 6.12 34.61 -6.61
CA GLU A 2 6.46 33.17 -6.61
C GLU A 2 5.29 32.22 -6.34
N LEU A 3 4.45 32.55 -5.34
CA LEU A 3 3.24 31.78 -5.04
C LEU A 3 2.33 31.64 -6.26
N LEU A 4 1.97 32.75 -6.90
CA LEU A 4 1.15 32.75 -8.13
C LEU A 4 1.75 31.89 -9.25
N ARG A 5 3.08 31.81 -9.36
CA ARG A 5 3.77 30.96 -10.35
C ARG A 5 3.66 29.46 -10.02
N LYS A 6 3.71 29.11 -8.74
CA LYS A 6 3.50 27.73 -8.24
C LYS A 6 2.06 27.26 -8.48
N TRP A 7 1.08 28.15 -8.26
CA TRP A 7 -0.35 27.89 -8.52
C TRP A 7 -0.68 27.80 -10.02
N LEU A 8 -0.07 28.63 -10.86
CA LEU A 8 -0.25 28.57 -12.32
C LEU A 8 0.40 27.36 -12.99
N GLY A 9 1.28 26.63 -12.29
CA GLY A 9 1.89 25.39 -12.78
C GLY A 9 0.95 24.19 -12.79
N HIS A 10 -0.16 24.26 -12.03
CA HIS A 10 -1.12 23.16 -11.88
C HIS A 10 -2.57 23.68 -11.98
N PRO A 11 -3.00 24.14 -13.17
CA PRO A 11 -4.35 24.71 -13.38
C PRO A 11 -5.49 23.71 -13.09
N GLU A 12 -5.21 22.41 -13.20
CA GLU A 12 -6.10 21.30 -12.83
C GLU A 12 -6.49 21.35 -11.34
N ASP A 13 -5.54 21.70 -10.46
CA ASP A 13 -5.77 21.71 -9.01
C ASP A 13 -6.68 22.87 -8.59
N ILE A 14 -6.52 24.02 -9.24
CA ILE A 14 -7.39 25.19 -9.06
C ILE A 14 -8.81 24.86 -9.53
N TYR A 15 -8.93 24.21 -10.68
CA TYR A 15 -10.22 23.78 -11.23
C TYR A 15 -10.92 22.78 -10.29
N ASN A 16 -10.19 21.80 -9.76
CA ASN A 16 -10.71 20.81 -8.82
C ASN A 16 -11.12 21.44 -7.47
N LEU A 17 -10.34 22.39 -6.95
CA LEU A 17 -10.69 23.14 -5.73
C LEU A 17 -11.95 23.98 -5.91
N LEU A 18 -12.08 24.66 -7.06
CA LEU A 18 -13.27 25.45 -7.38
C LEU A 18 -14.49 24.57 -7.57
N ARG A 19 -14.33 23.41 -8.22
CA ARG A 19 -15.39 22.41 -8.41
C ARG A 19 -15.86 21.81 -7.08
N PHE A 20 -14.94 21.56 -6.15
CA PHE A 20 -15.24 21.13 -4.79
C PHE A 20 -16.05 22.19 -4.02
N LYS A 21 -15.59 23.45 -4.06
CA LYS A 21 -16.24 24.57 -3.36
C LYS A 21 -17.62 24.91 -3.90
N MET A 22 -17.88 24.65 -5.18
CA MET A 22 -19.17 24.91 -5.84
C MET A 22 -20.21 23.77 -5.68
N GLY A 23 -19.98 22.79 -4.79
CA GLY A 23 -20.99 21.80 -4.43
C GLY A 23 -21.38 20.84 -5.57
N GLY A 24 -20.45 20.57 -6.49
CA GLY A 24 -20.63 19.69 -7.65
C GLY A 24 -20.78 18.20 -7.34
N TYR A 25 -21.38 17.82 -6.20
CA TYR A 25 -21.77 16.44 -5.91
C TYR A 25 -23.11 16.11 -6.60
N ARG A 26 -23.03 15.89 -7.92
CA ARG A 26 -23.67 14.69 -8.45
C ARG A 26 -22.54 13.71 -8.70
N ALA A 27 -22.66 12.50 -8.15
CA ALA A 27 -21.80 11.37 -8.42
C ALA A 27 -21.80 11.08 -9.93
N VAL A 28 -20.98 11.83 -10.66
CA VAL A 28 -20.57 11.51 -12.02
C VAL A 28 -19.17 10.98 -11.85
N MET A 29 -19.07 9.73 -11.37
CA MET A 29 -18.01 8.89 -11.87
C MET A 29 -18.26 8.78 -13.37
N PRO A 30 -17.33 9.23 -14.24
CA PRO A 30 -17.36 8.78 -15.61
C PRO A 30 -17.44 7.25 -15.58
N ARG A 31 -18.30 6.65 -16.40
CA ARG A 31 -18.15 5.22 -16.67
C ARG A 31 -16.71 5.02 -17.11
N MET A 32 -16.01 4.10 -16.46
CA MET A 32 -14.70 3.62 -16.89
C MET A 32 -14.90 2.94 -18.25
N ASP A 33 -14.86 3.71 -19.32
CA ASP A 33 -14.52 3.15 -20.62
C ASP A 33 -13.00 2.89 -20.59
N PRO A 34 -12.53 1.69 -20.95
CA PRO A 34 -11.11 1.39 -20.99
C PRO A 34 -10.45 2.35 -21.97
N VAL A 35 -9.58 3.23 -21.45
CA VAL A 35 -8.82 4.15 -22.29
C VAL A 35 -7.82 3.32 -23.08
N SER A 36 -8.17 3.08 -24.34
CA SER A 36 -7.30 2.60 -25.41
C SER A 36 -6.16 3.61 -25.61
N GLY A 37 -5.04 3.40 -24.93
CA GLY A 37 -3.80 4.16 -25.08
C GLY A 37 -2.63 3.30 -24.64
N ALA A 38 -1.83 2.85 -25.60
CA ALA A 38 -0.65 2.03 -25.37
C ALA A 38 0.38 2.78 -24.51
N GLY A 39 0.77 2.17 -23.38
CA GLY A 39 1.89 2.59 -22.54
C GLY A 39 1.48 3.09 -21.15
N GLY A 40 1.32 2.16 -20.20
CA GLY A 40 1.24 2.48 -18.76
C GLY A 40 -0.15 2.26 -18.13
N SER A 41 -0.67 1.04 -18.13
CA SER A 41 -1.98 0.74 -17.52
C SER A 41 -2.07 -0.64 -16.84
N GLY A 42 -0.97 -1.17 -16.29
CA GLY A 42 -1.01 -2.45 -15.57
C GLY A 42 -1.86 -2.41 -14.28
N CYS A 43 -1.82 -1.28 -13.57
CA CYS A 43 -2.48 -1.12 -12.28
C CYS A 43 -4.02 -1.25 -12.30
N ASN A 44 -4.67 -0.86 -13.40
CA ASN A 44 -6.13 -0.83 -13.48
C ASN A 44 -6.75 -2.22 -13.73
N ALA A 45 -5.93 -3.26 -13.92
CA ALA A 45 -6.36 -4.61 -14.25
C ALA A 45 -6.54 -5.55 -13.04
N TYR A 46 -6.15 -5.10 -11.83
CA TYR A 46 -6.27 -5.90 -10.60
C TYR A 46 -7.57 -5.59 -9.85
N PRO A 47 -8.19 -6.61 -9.21
CA PRO A 47 -9.45 -6.45 -8.48
C PRO A 47 -9.30 -5.47 -7.32
N ASN A 48 -10.39 -4.78 -6.99
CA ASN A 48 -10.46 -3.82 -5.90
C ASN A 48 -10.72 -4.53 -4.55
N PRO A 49 -9.78 -4.49 -3.60
CA PRO A 49 -10.06 -4.51 -2.17
C PRO A 49 -11.10 -3.47 -1.73
N SER A 50 -11.44 -3.46 -0.44
CA SER A 50 -12.54 -2.64 0.11
C SER A 50 -12.59 -1.24 -0.53
N ARG A 51 -13.79 -0.89 -1.03
CA ARG A 51 -14.05 0.29 -1.88
C ARG A 51 -13.42 1.59 -1.36
N ALA A 52 -13.35 1.76 -0.03
CA ALA A 52 -12.76 2.93 0.61
C ALA A 52 -11.22 3.01 0.47
N VAL A 53 -10.51 1.89 0.58
CA VAL A 53 -9.03 1.87 0.42
C VAL A 53 -8.67 2.14 -1.03
N TRP A 54 -9.42 1.63 -2.00
CA TRP A 54 -9.23 1.96 -3.42
C TRP A 54 -9.68 3.36 -3.80
N GLU A 55 -10.66 3.94 -3.11
CA GLU A 55 -11.01 5.33 -3.31
C GLU A 55 -9.88 6.25 -2.83
N VAL A 56 -9.23 5.94 -1.70
CA VAL A 56 -8.07 6.70 -1.19
C VAL A 56 -6.80 6.44 -2.00
N VAL A 57 -6.45 5.18 -2.23
CA VAL A 57 -5.31 4.79 -3.09
C VAL A 57 -5.54 5.27 -4.50
N GLY A 58 -6.75 5.14 -5.03
CA GLY A 58 -7.16 5.72 -6.30
C GLY A 58 -7.00 7.24 -6.31
N MET A 59 -7.40 7.97 -5.28
CA MET A 59 -7.13 9.42 -5.22
C MET A 59 -5.62 9.73 -5.19
N ILE A 60 -4.82 9.01 -4.42
CA ILE A 60 -3.37 9.23 -4.34
C ILE A 60 -2.69 8.87 -5.68
N VAL A 61 -3.09 7.75 -6.28
CA VAL A 61 -2.61 7.24 -7.57
C VAL A 61 -3.13 8.06 -8.74
N PHE A 62 -4.28 8.72 -8.67
CA PHE A 62 -4.80 9.55 -9.77
C PHE A 62 -4.41 11.03 -9.66
N PHE A 63 -4.09 11.56 -8.48
CA PHE A 63 -3.87 13.01 -8.29
C PHE A 63 -2.46 13.45 -7.86
N SER A 64 -1.52 12.58 -7.44
CA SER A 64 -0.19 13.03 -6.97
C SER A 64 0.99 12.52 -7.82
N PRO A 65 1.91 13.38 -8.33
CA PRO A 65 3.09 12.96 -9.11
C PRO A 65 4.22 12.32 -8.27
N PRO A 66 3.95 11.20 -7.58
CA PRO A 66 4.54 9.96 -8.08
C PRO A 66 3.52 8.80 -8.18
N ARG A 67 2.40 9.06 -8.87
CA ARG A 67 1.28 8.13 -9.16
C ARG A 67 1.70 6.68 -9.39
N HIS A 68 2.65 6.51 -10.29
CA HIS A 68 3.10 5.19 -10.69
C HIS A 68 3.89 4.49 -9.58
N ALA A 69 4.81 5.19 -8.90
CA ALA A 69 5.57 4.60 -7.80
C ALA A 69 4.67 4.21 -6.62
N VAL A 70 3.68 5.06 -6.29
CA VAL A 70 2.70 4.74 -5.24
C VAL A 70 1.81 3.56 -5.64
N CYS A 71 1.39 3.49 -6.92
CA CYS A 71 0.62 2.34 -7.37
C CYS A 71 1.41 1.03 -7.24
N ILE A 72 2.65 1.01 -7.72
CA ILE A 72 3.49 -0.19 -7.64
C ILE A 72 3.78 -0.53 -6.18
N PHE A 73 4.05 0.47 -5.33
CA PHE A 73 4.22 0.25 -3.90
C PHE A 73 2.99 -0.43 -3.30
N TYR A 74 1.79 0.05 -3.61
CA TYR A 74 0.54 -0.56 -3.15
C TYR A 74 0.38 -2.00 -3.64
N LEU A 75 0.62 -2.28 -4.92
CA LEU A 75 0.48 -3.62 -5.49
C LEU A 75 1.49 -4.62 -4.90
N VAL A 76 2.72 -4.18 -4.65
CA VAL A 76 3.74 -4.99 -3.98
C VAL A 76 3.31 -5.34 -2.56
N LEU A 77 2.82 -4.37 -1.79
CA LEU A 77 2.35 -4.62 -0.43
C LEU A 77 1.07 -5.45 -0.40
N ARG A 78 0.15 -5.24 -1.35
CA ARG A 78 -1.03 -6.09 -1.52
C ARG A 78 -0.66 -7.54 -1.75
N ALA A 79 0.36 -7.81 -2.56
CA ALA A 79 0.85 -9.16 -2.80
C ALA A 79 1.48 -9.76 -1.54
N LEU A 80 2.23 -8.96 -0.77
CA LEU A 80 2.77 -9.39 0.52
C LEU A 80 1.66 -9.73 1.53
N ASP A 81 0.67 -8.85 1.71
CA ASP A 81 -0.50 -9.08 2.56
C ASP A 81 -1.26 -10.34 2.14
N THR A 82 -1.43 -10.56 0.83
CA THR A 82 -2.11 -11.77 0.30
C THR A 82 -1.40 -13.07 0.71
N ILE A 83 -0.08 -13.06 0.89
CA ILE A 83 0.65 -14.24 1.40
C ILE A 83 0.45 -14.40 2.91
N GLU A 84 0.46 -13.28 3.64
CA GLU A 84 0.30 -13.26 5.09
C GLU A 84 -1.09 -13.76 5.51
N ASP A 85 -2.14 -13.22 4.88
CA ASP A 85 -3.55 -13.53 5.15
C ASP A 85 -3.95 -14.97 4.75
N ASP A 86 -3.24 -15.60 3.79
CA ASP A 86 -3.65 -16.89 3.25
C ASP A 86 -3.41 -18.04 4.23
N MET A 87 -4.46 -18.44 4.95
CA MET A 87 -4.42 -19.53 5.94
C MET A 87 -4.22 -20.92 5.32
N SER A 88 -4.25 -21.07 3.99
CA SER A 88 -3.97 -22.33 3.31
C SER A 88 -2.48 -22.60 3.11
N ILE A 89 -1.62 -21.57 3.25
CA ILE A 89 -0.17 -21.70 3.13
C ILE A 89 0.42 -22.11 4.48
N SER A 90 1.15 -23.22 4.51
CA SER A 90 1.83 -23.67 5.73
C SER A 90 2.90 -22.67 6.18
N LEU A 91 3.13 -22.58 7.50
CA LEU A 91 4.15 -21.67 8.05
C LEU A 91 5.57 -21.96 7.50
N GLU A 92 5.88 -23.23 7.23
CA GLU A 92 7.16 -23.66 6.63
C GLU A 92 7.42 -23.03 5.26
N VAL A 93 6.37 -22.72 4.50
CA VAL A 93 6.45 -22.05 3.20
C VAL A 93 6.28 -20.54 3.36
N LYS A 94 5.33 -20.12 4.20
CA LYS A 94 4.95 -18.71 4.38
C LYS A 94 6.10 -17.88 4.98
N VAL A 95 6.75 -18.37 6.04
CA VAL A 95 7.80 -17.60 6.74
C VAL A 95 9.00 -17.28 5.83
N PRO A 96 9.62 -18.25 5.14
CA PRO A 96 10.69 -17.93 4.19
C PRO A 96 10.23 -17.03 3.04
N MET A 97 8.99 -17.22 2.55
CA MET A 97 8.44 -16.41 1.47
C MET A 97 8.28 -14.95 1.88
N LEU A 98 7.81 -14.67 3.09
CA LEU A 98 7.70 -13.30 3.63
C LEU A 98 9.07 -12.65 3.81
N HIS A 99 10.06 -13.35 4.36
CA HIS A 99 11.42 -12.82 4.51
C HIS A 99 12.07 -12.45 3.18
N GLU A 100 11.92 -13.32 2.19
CA GLU A 100 12.57 -13.17 0.88
C GLU A 100 11.72 -12.40 -0.14
N PHE A 101 10.49 -11.97 0.21
CA PHE A 101 9.56 -11.35 -0.75
C PHE A 101 10.16 -10.14 -1.47
N HIS A 102 10.91 -9.32 -0.74
CA HIS A 102 11.61 -8.16 -1.29
C HIS A 102 12.60 -8.52 -2.42
N SER A 103 13.17 -9.73 -2.40
CA SER A 103 14.09 -10.22 -3.43
C SER A 103 13.34 -10.59 -4.72
N TYR A 104 12.09 -11.04 -4.61
CA TYR A 104 11.26 -11.44 -5.76
C TYR A 104 10.92 -10.26 -6.67
N LEU A 105 10.98 -9.03 -6.15
CA LEU A 105 10.89 -7.80 -6.95
C LEU A 105 11.94 -7.76 -8.08
N TYR A 106 13.07 -8.42 -7.89
CA TYR A 106 14.17 -8.50 -8.84
C TYR A 106 14.20 -9.81 -9.65
N GLN A 107 13.23 -10.71 -9.44
CA GLN A 107 13.13 -12.00 -10.13
C GLN A 107 11.99 -11.96 -11.16
N PRO A 108 12.28 -11.81 -12.47
CA PRO A 108 11.25 -11.52 -13.48
C PRO A 108 10.14 -12.56 -13.61
N GLU A 109 10.46 -13.83 -13.34
CA GLU A 109 9.54 -14.96 -13.53
C GLU A 109 8.85 -15.40 -12.24
N TRP A 110 9.14 -14.74 -11.11
CA TRP A 110 8.57 -15.15 -9.83
C TRP A 110 7.07 -14.87 -9.81
N LYS A 111 6.30 -15.87 -9.40
CA LYS A 111 4.84 -15.82 -9.20
C LYS A 111 4.42 -16.92 -8.24
N TYR A 112 3.24 -16.79 -7.67
CA TYR A 112 2.66 -17.80 -6.79
C TYR A 112 1.22 -18.13 -7.20
N MET A 113 0.97 -19.40 -7.53
CA MET A 113 -0.29 -19.87 -8.13
C MET A 113 -1.20 -20.63 -7.16
N GLU A 114 -0.73 -20.87 -5.94
CA GLU A 114 -1.41 -21.78 -5.01
C GLU A 114 -2.39 -21.07 -4.07
N SER A 115 -2.30 -19.73 -3.99
CA SER A 115 -3.10 -18.92 -3.07
C SER A 115 -4.62 -19.09 -3.29
N LYS A 116 -5.37 -19.09 -2.20
CA LYS A 116 -6.84 -19.16 -2.18
C LYS A 116 -7.51 -17.83 -1.90
N GLU A 117 -6.72 -16.80 -1.63
CA GLU A 117 -7.21 -15.47 -1.32
C GLU A 117 -7.96 -14.80 -2.48
N LYS A 118 -8.79 -13.82 -2.12
CA LYS A 118 -9.58 -13.02 -3.07
C LYS A 118 -8.68 -12.23 -4.04
N ASP A 119 -7.55 -11.74 -3.53
CA ASP A 119 -6.63 -10.86 -4.26
C ASP A 119 -5.50 -11.64 -4.96
N ARG A 120 -5.53 -12.99 -4.98
CA ARG A 120 -4.46 -13.86 -5.51
C ARG A 120 -3.93 -13.52 -6.92
N GLN A 121 -4.71 -12.80 -7.74
CA GLN A 121 -4.26 -12.34 -9.06
C GLN A 121 -2.97 -11.50 -8.98
N VAL A 122 -2.74 -10.74 -7.91
CA VAL A 122 -1.49 -9.98 -7.74
C VAL A 122 -0.27 -10.88 -7.54
N LEU A 123 -0.48 -12.12 -7.07
CA LEU A 123 0.57 -13.14 -6.92
C LEU A 123 0.76 -13.95 -8.20
N GLU A 124 -0.35 -14.30 -8.87
CA GLU A 124 -0.34 -15.07 -10.12
C GLU A 124 0.33 -14.28 -11.27
N ASP A 125 0.07 -12.97 -11.34
CA ASP A 125 0.61 -12.03 -12.32
C ASP A 125 1.66 -11.07 -11.73
N PHE A 126 2.33 -11.50 -10.65
CA PHE A 126 3.44 -10.75 -10.05
C PHE A 126 4.60 -10.41 -11.02
N PRO A 127 4.89 -11.20 -12.08
CA PRO A 127 5.87 -10.82 -13.11
C PRO A 127 5.60 -9.44 -13.72
N THR A 128 4.32 -9.09 -13.93
CA THR A 128 3.91 -7.78 -14.46
C THR A 128 4.19 -6.67 -13.46
N ILE A 129 3.83 -6.87 -12.18
CA ILE A 129 4.08 -5.91 -11.10
C ILE A 129 5.58 -5.69 -10.91
N SER A 130 6.35 -6.77 -10.84
CA SER A 130 7.80 -6.72 -10.64
C SER A 130 8.54 -6.08 -11.83
N MET A 131 8.03 -6.26 -13.05
CA MET A 131 8.54 -5.56 -14.24
C MET A 131 8.37 -4.05 -14.11
N GLU A 132 7.17 -3.58 -13.78
CA GLU A 132 6.91 -2.14 -13.60
C GLU A 132 7.72 -1.57 -12.42
N PHE A 133 7.86 -2.32 -11.33
CA PHE A 133 8.77 -1.97 -10.23
C PHE A 133 10.20 -1.74 -10.72
N ARG A 134 10.75 -2.65 -11.54
CA ARG A 134 12.11 -2.52 -12.09
C ARG A 134 12.26 -1.35 -13.06
N ASN A 135 11.16 -0.84 -13.62
CA ASN A 135 11.13 0.35 -14.48
C ASN A 135 11.12 1.67 -13.69
N LEU A 136 10.85 1.65 -12.38
CA LEU A 136 10.90 2.85 -11.53
C LEU A 136 12.34 3.38 -11.40
N SER A 137 12.50 4.65 -11.01
CA SER A 137 13.82 5.17 -10.64
C SER A 137 14.38 4.43 -9.41
N LYS A 138 15.71 4.40 -9.30
CA LYS A 138 16.39 3.64 -8.23
C LYS A 138 15.99 4.08 -6.82
N VAL A 139 15.78 5.38 -6.61
CA VAL A 139 15.31 5.91 -5.32
C VAL A 139 13.97 5.33 -4.88
N TYR A 140 13.02 5.13 -5.81
CA TYR A 140 11.74 4.51 -5.48
C TYR A 140 11.87 3.00 -5.27
N GLN A 141 12.70 2.32 -6.09
CA GLN A 141 12.96 0.89 -5.92
C GLN A 141 13.52 0.59 -4.51
N GLU A 142 14.49 1.39 -4.05
CA GLU A 142 15.11 1.25 -2.74
C GLU A 142 14.12 1.44 -1.59
N VAL A 143 13.23 2.44 -1.67
CA VAL A 143 12.19 2.66 -0.66
C VAL A 143 11.23 1.48 -0.60
N ILE A 144 10.70 1.05 -1.74
CA ILE A 144 9.71 -0.03 -1.82
C ILE A 144 10.32 -1.34 -1.32
N SER A 145 11.55 -1.68 -1.76
CA SER A 145 12.25 -2.90 -1.36
C SER A 145 12.58 -2.92 0.13
N ASP A 146 13.07 -1.80 0.69
CA ASP A 146 13.39 -1.67 2.12
C ASP A 146 12.13 -1.83 2.99
N ILE A 147 11.03 -1.16 2.63
CA ILE A 147 9.77 -1.29 3.37
C ILE A 147 9.24 -2.72 3.26
N CYS A 148 9.19 -3.29 2.06
CA CYS A 148 8.75 -4.64 1.83
C CYS A 148 9.54 -5.67 2.66
N HIS A 149 10.86 -5.53 2.74
CA HIS A 149 11.71 -6.39 3.56
C HIS A 149 11.38 -6.30 5.05
N LYS A 150 11.26 -5.07 5.58
CA LYS A 150 10.93 -4.83 6.98
C LYS A 150 9.53 -5.32 7.35
N MET A 151 8.55 -5.13 6.46
CA MET A 151 7.19 -5.65 6.62
C MET A 151 7.20 -7.18 6.64
N GLY A 152 7.89 -7.83 5.71
CA GLY A 152 7.99 -9.28 5.64
C GLY A 152 8.62 -9.90 6.90
N ILE A 153 9.67 -9.28 7.46
CA ILE A 153 10.25 -9.70 8.76
C ILE A 153 9.22 -9.57 9.88
N GLY A 154 8.53 -8.43 9.94
CA GLY A 154 7.55 -8.16 10.99
C GLY A 154 6.34 -9.08 10.94
N MET A 155 5.78 -9.31 9.76
CA MET A 155 4.68 -10.25 9.53
C MET A 155 5.07 -11.66 9.96
N ALA A 156 6.26 -12.13 9.57
CA ALA A 156 6.76 -13.43 9.98
C ALA A 156 6.91 -13.56 11.52
N GLU A 157 7.35 -12.50 12.21
CA GLU A 157 7.43 -12.49 13.69
C GLU A 157 6.05 -12.73 14.33
N PHE A 158 4.99 -12.11 13.79
CA PHE A 158 3.64 -12.18 14.36
C PHE A 158 2.81 -13.38 13.87
N LEU A 159 3.31 -14.18 12.92
CA LEU A 159 2.71 -15.48 12.59
C LEU A 159 2.92 -16.52 13.71
N GLU A 160 4.05 -16.45 14.41
CA GLU A 160 4.40 -17.38 15.50
C GLU A 160 4.06 -16.83 16.89
N LYS A 161 3.67 -15.56 16.96
CA LYS A 161 3.53 -14.82 18.21
C LYS A 161 2.17 -14.14 18.33
N LYS A 162 1.50 -14.35 19.47
CA LYS A 162 0.27 -13.64 19.81
C LYS A 162 0.54 -12.20 20.27
N VAL A 163 -0.40 -11.31 20.01
CA VAL A 163 -0.40 -9.93 20.51
C VAL A 163 -0.97 -9.92 21.93
N ASP A 164 -0.11 -9.88 22.95
CA ASP A 164 -0.57 -9.94 24.35
C ASP A 164 -0.67 -8.54 24.99
N SER A 165 0.25 -7.62 24.67
CA SER A 165 0.31 -6.28 25.26
C SER A 165 -0.03 -5.15 24.28
N GLN A 166 -0.35 -3.96 24.80
CA GLN A 166 -0.52 -2.76 23.96
C GLN A 166 0.75 -2.42 23.17
N HIS A 167 1.92 -2.65 23.77
CA HIS A 167 3.20 -2.43 23.09
C HIS A 167 3.40 -3.38 21.90
N GLU A 168 3.00 -4.64 22.03
CA GLU A 168 3.04 -5.60 20.93
C GLU A 168 2.01 -5.26 19.86
N TRP A 169 0.86 -4.72 20.25
CA TRP A 169 -0.13 -4.24 19.30
C TRP A 169 0.38 -3.06 18.49
N ASP A 170 1.07 -2.11 19.13
CA ASP A 170 1.78 -1.02 18.46
C ASP A 170 2.88 -1.53 17.53
N LYS A 171 3.65 -2.53 17.97
CA LYS A 171 4.71 -3.16 17.17
C LYS A 171 4.13 -3.89 15.95
N TYR A 172 3.04 -4.62 16.11
CA TYR A 172 2.32 -5.25 15.00
C TYR A 172 1.82 -4.20 14.01
N CYS A 173 1.11 -3.17 14.50
CA CYS A 173 0.62 -2.07 13.66
C CYS A 173 1.74 -1.31 12.97
N HIS A 174 2.91 -1.17 13.61
CA HIS A 174 4.10 -0.58 13.00
C HIS A 174 4.51 -1.39 11.76
N TYR A 175 4.61 -2.71 11.87
CA TYR A 175 5.00 -3.54 10.74
C TYR A 175 3.98 -3.51 9.61
N VAL A 176 2.69 -3.71 9.87
CA VAL A 176 1.70 -3.88 8.79
C VAL A 176 1.18 -2.56 8.20
N ALA A 177 1.30 -1.43 8.92
CA ALA A 177 0.77 -0.15 8.46
C ALA A 177 1.68 1.06 8.72
N GLY A 178 2.40 1.09 9.84
CA GLY A 178 3.34 2.17 10.16
C GLY A 178 4.44 2.31 9.11
N LEU A 179 5.02 1.18 8.70
CA LEU A 179 6.00 1.11 7.61
C LEU A 179 5.44 1.57 6.26
N VAL A 180 4.15 1.35 6.00
CA VAL A 180 3.47 1.87 4.80
C VAL A 180 3.45 3.39 4.81
N GLY A 181 3.11 3.99 5.96
CA GLY A 181 3.17 5.44 6.14
C GLY A 181 4.57 6.00 5.92
N ILE A 182 5.59 5.37 6.51
CA ILE A 182 7.01 5.74 6.32
C ILE A 182 7.42 5.62 4.85
N GLY A 183 7.01 4.55 4.18
CA GLY A 183 7.26 4.33 2.75
C GLY A 183 6.67 5.43 1.88
N LEU A 184 5.39 5.75 2.06
CA LEU A 184 4.71 6.83 1.33
C LEU A 184 5.40 8.18 1.56
N SER A 185 5.71 8.53 2.81
CA SER A 185 6.42 9.77 3.14
C SER A 185 7.78 9.88 2.45
N ARG A 186 8.54 8.78 2.39
CA ARG A 186 9.81 8.70 1.67
C ARG A 186 9.62 8.82 0.16
N LEU A 187 8.59 8.20 -0.42
CA LEU A 187 8.27 8.33 -1.85
C LEU A 187 7.92 9.78 -2.22
N PHE A 188 7.12 10.48 -1.40
CA PHE A 188 6.75 11.88 -1.65
C PHE A 188 7.94 12.85 -1.52
N SER A 189 8.83 12.60 -0.56
CA SER A 189 10.06 13.39 -0.44
C SER A 189 11.02 13.11 -1.60
N ALA A 190 11.15 11.84 -1.99
CA ALA A 190 11.99 11.43 -3.13
C ALA A 190 11.47 11.96 -4.47
N SER A 191 10.18 12.27 -4.59
CA SER A 191 9.61 12.90 -5.79
C SER A 191 9.85 14.41 -5.87
N GLU A 192 10.48 15.02 -4.85
CA GLU A 192 10.73 16.46 -4.75
C GLU A 192 9.45 17.32 -4.77
N LEU A 193 8.29 16.71 -4.52
CA LEU A 193 7.01 17.42 -4.43
C LEU A 193 6.75 17.93 -3.02
N GLU A 194 7.27 17.21 -2.04
CA GLU A 194 7.16 17.51 -0.62
C GLU A 194 8.53 17.87 -0.03
N ASP A 195 8.51 18.59 1.08
CA ASP A 195 9.73 18.96 1.80
C ASP A 195 10.44 17.70 2.33
N PRO A 196 11.80 17.62 2.26
CA PRO A 196 12.56 16.48 2.76
C PRO A 196 12.25 16.08 4.21
N ILE A 197 11.76 17.01 5.05
CA ILE A 197 11.35 16.71 6.43
C ILE A 197 10.25 15.64 6.49
N ILE A 198 9.36 15.59 5.48
CA ILE A 198 8.23 14.65 5.42
C ILE A 198 8.73 13.20 5.42
N GLY A 199 9.79 12.92 4.67
CA GLY A 199 10.40 11.60 4.57
C GLY A 199 11.35 11.26 5.73
N GLN A 200 11.69 12.24 6.57
CA GLN A 200 12.57 12.07 7.73
C GLN A 200 11.80 11.85 9.04
N ASP A 201 10.62 12.45 9.18
CA ASP A 201 9.78 12.30 10.37
C ASP A 201 9.03 10.95 10.35
N THR A 202 9.77 9.90 10.73
CA THR A 202 9.23 8.54 10.79
C THR A 202 8.22 8.35 11.90
N GLU A 203 8.26 9.17 12.97
CA GLU A 203 7.34 9.05 14.10
C GLU A 203 5.92 9.48 13.70
N LEU A 204 5.81 10.62 13.02
CA LEU A 204 4.53 11.10 12.51
C LEU A 204 4.00 10.19 11.40
N ALA A 205 4.88 9.76 10.48
CA ALA A 205 4.51 8.84 9.41
C ALA A 205 4.01 7.48 9.95
N ASN A 206 4.68 6.95 10.98
CA ASN A 206 4.24 5.75 11.69
C ASN A 206 2.87 5.95 12.36
N SER A 207 2.68 7.08 13.04
CA SER A 207 1.43 7.40 13.74
C SER A 207 0.21 7.40 12.81
N MET A 208 0.38 7.90 11.57
CA MET A 208 -0.66 7.84 10.55
C MET A 208 -1.06 6.40 10.22
N GLY A 209 -0.07 5.52 10.00
CA GLY A 209 -0.32 4.11 9.74
C GLY A 209 -1.00 3.39 10.92
N LEU A 210 -0.51 3.62 12.15
CA LEU A 210 -1.10 3.06 13.37
C LEU A 210 -2.56 3.47 13.54
N PHE A 211 -2.90 4.74 13.30
CA PHE A 211 -4.27 5.24 13.43
C PHE A 211 -5.23 4.52 12.49
N LEU A 212 -4.84 4.37 11.21
CA LEU A 212 -5.65 3.65 10.22
C LEU A 212 -5.78 2.16 10.58
N GLN A 213 -4.69 1.52 10.98
CA GLN A 213 -4.68 0.09 11.27
C GLN A 213 -5.50 -0.25 12.50
N LYS A 214 -5.33 0.49 13.60
CA LYS A 214 -6.11 0.26 14.82
C LYS A 214 -7.60 0.48 14.57
N THR A 215 -7.96 1.48 13.76
CA THR A 215 -9.35 1.73 13.38
C THR A 215 -9.94 0.54 12.61
N ASN A 216 -9.19 -0.05 11.67
CA ASN A 216 -9.62 -1.24 10.95
C ASN A 216 -9.75 -2.47 11.88
N ILE A 217 -8.74 -2.74 12.72
CA ILE A 217 -8.76 -3.87 13.69
C ILE A 217 -9.97 -3.78 14.64
N ILE A 218 -10.33 -2.57 15.07
CA ILE A 218 -11.50 -2.38 15.94
C ILE A 218 -12.80 -2.63 15.18
N ARG A 219 -12.89 -2.14 13.94
CA ARG A 219 -14.09 -2.28 13.09
C ARG A 219 -14.33 -3.73 12.67
N ASP A 220 -13.26 -4.44 12.33
CA ASP A 220 -13.30 -5.74 11.64
C ASP A 220 -13.30 -6.95 12.61
N TYR A 221 -13.41 -6.70 13.92
CA TYR A 221 -13.39 -7.72 14.98
C TYR A 221 -14.20 -8.99 14.68
N LEU A 222 -15.44 -8.85 14.20
CA LEU A 222 -16.30 -10.01 13.92
C LEU A 222 -15.81 -10.81 12.70
N GLU A 223 -15.33 -10.14 11.66
CA GLU A 223 -14.78 -10.79 10.45
C GLU A 223 -13.52 -11.57 10.82
N ASP A 224 -12.61 -10.95 11.58
CA ASP A 224 -11.38 -11.58 12.05
C ASP A 224 -11.66 -12.82 12.90
N GLN A 225 -12.62 -12.76 13.84
CA GLN A 225 -12.99 -13.91 14.66
C GLN A 225 -13.56 -15.07 13.84
N LEU A 226 -14.35 -14.80 12.81
CA LEU A 226 -14.91 -15.83 11.93
C LEU A 226 -13.84 -16.51 11.07
N GLU A 227 -12.76 -15.79 10.75
CA GLU A 227 -11.61 -16.28 10.00
C GLU A 227 -10.50 -16.86 10.90
N GLY A 228 -10.69 -16.84 12.22
CA GLY A 228 -9.74 -17.38 13.20
C GLY A 228 -8.53 -16.49 13.49
N ARG A 229 -8.65 -15.19 13.22
CA ARG A 229 -7.62 -14.16 13.47
C ARG A 229 -7.94 -13.39 14.77
N GLU A 230 -6.90 -13.10 15.55
CA GLU A 230 -7.00 -12.41 16.85
C GLU A 230 -5.95 -11.29 16.92
N PHE A 231 -6.38 -10.03 16.78
CA PHE A 231 -5.47 -8.86 16.79
C PHE A 231 -5.65 -7.94 18.00
N TRP A 232 -6.70 -8.11 18.79
CA TRP A 232 -6.92 -7.29 19.99
C TRP A 232 -5.94 -7.74 21.09
N PRO A 233 -5.22 -6.81 21.74
CA PRO A 233 -4.27 -7.16 22.78
C PRO A 233 -4.97 -7.75 24.00
N ARG A 234 -4.47 -8.87 24.52
CA ARG A 234 -5.04 -9.54 25.72
C ARG A 234 -5.07 -8.65 26.97
N GLU A 235 -4.18 -7.67 27.05
CA GLU A 235 -4.08 -6.72 28.16
C GLU A 235 -5.34 -5.83 28.36
N VAL A 236 -6.15 -5.64 27.32
CA VAL A 236 -7.35 -4.77 27.32
C VAL A 236 -8.62 -5.59 27.41
#